data_AF-D3S504-F1
#
_entry.id   AF-D3S504-F1
#
_cell.length_a   1.000
_cell.length_b   1.000
_cell.length_c   1.000
_cell.angle_alpha   90.00
_cell.angle_beta   90.00
_cell.angle_gamma   90.00
#
_symmetry.space_group_name_H-M   'P 1'
#
loop_
_entity.id
_entity.type
_entity.pdbx_description
1 polymer ?
#
loop_
_entity_poly.entity_id
_entity_poly.type
_entity_poly.pdbx_seq_one_letter_code
_entity_poly.pdbx_strand_id
1 'polypeptide(L)'
;MIVELNKIVSWKEIEKIKEMAKDDIVIVRIPKSVYNNKKMKYKIEVLKEIPTVVINIEEKPRGRKIKIPESVLNKAIDLLKERSLTEVAELLAIPETTLYYHFEKHKEKINKEREEFKMQKLKQLLWEYKEMIINKGFYNAEMELKFLELELKINNKEFDEAKKILNEIKYRIKKKK
;
A
#
# COMPACT_ATOMS: atom_id res chain seq x y z
N MET A 1 -15.01 29.19 11.52
CA MET A 1 -13.57 28.97 11.19
C MET A 1 -13.00 27.64 11.73
N ILE A 2 -11.99 27.01 11.10
CA ILE A 2 -11.34 25.77 11.60
C ILE A 2 -9.86 26.03 11.92
N VAL A 3 -9.40 25.58 13.10
CA VAL A 3 -8.00 25.69 13.56
C VAL A 3 -7.47 24.31 13.97
N GLU A 4 -6.29 23.93 13.45
CA GLU A 4 -5.65 22.65 13.78
C GLU A 4 -4.51 22.83 14.82
N LEU A 5 -4.61 22.13 15.96
CA LEU A 5 -3.58 22.13 17.01
C LEU A 5 -2.79 20.82 17.03
N ASN A 6 -1.96 20.63 16.00
CA ASN A 6 -1.13 19.42 15.85
C ASN A 6 0.09 19.36 16.79
N LYS A 7 0.32 20.41 17.59
CA LYS A 7 1.46 20.54 18.54
C LYS A 7 1.00 21.15 19.86
N ILE A 8 1.85 21.03 20.89
CA ILE A 8 1.71 21.82 22.13
C ILE A 8 1.93 23.28 21.74
N VAL A 9 0.88 24.07 21.82
CA VAL A 9 0.92 25.48 21.42
C VAL A 9 1.31 26.39 22.59
N SER A 10 1.85 27.55 22.25
CA SER A 10 2.15 28.64 23.17
C SER A 10 0.88 29.35 23.64
N TRP A 11 0.98 30.18 24.69
CA TRP A 11 -0.14 31.00 25.14
C TRP A 11 -0.55 32.06 24.11
N LYS A 12 0.40 32.61 23.36
CA LYS A 12 0.13 33.56 22.26
C LYS A 12 -0.76 32.94 21.18
N GLU A 13 -0.57 31.65 20.87
CA GLU A 13 -1.43 30.93 19.93
C GLU A 13 -2.85 30.71 20.49
N ILE A 14 -2.98 30.52 21.81
CA ILE A 14 -4.30 30.43 22.46
C ILE A 14 -5.02 31.78 22.42
N GLU A 15 -4.33 32.88 22.72
CA GLU A 15 -4.91 34.24 22.68
C GLU A 15 -5.47 34.57 21.30
N LYS A 16 -4.76 34.22 20.21
CA LYS A 16 -5.27 34.38 18.85
C LYS A 16 -6.57 33.63 18.60
N ILE A 17 -6.69 32.41 19.12
CA ILE A 17 -7.93 31.63 19.01
C ILE A 17 -9.06 32.32 19.77
N LYS A 18 -8.77 32.90 20.95
CA LYS A 18 -9.76 33.68 21.71
C LYS A 18 -10.23 34.90 20.94
N GLU A 19 -9.31 35.62 20.28
CA GLU A 19 -9.65 36.78 19.46
C GLU A 19 -10.53 36.38 18.28
N MET A 20 -10.17 35.32 17.54
CA MET A 20 -10.99 34.79 16.45
C MET A 20 -12.38 34.36 16.91
N ALA A 21 -12.48 33.82 18.12
CA ALA A 21 -13.75 33.36 18.69
C ALA A 21 -14.68 34.50 19.14
N LYS A 22 -14.22 35.76 19.17
CA LYS A 22 -15.10 36.91 19.42
C LYS A 22 -16.00 37.21 18.23
N ASP A 23 -15.51 36.96 17.02
CA ASP A 23 -16.16 37.37 15.77
C ASP A 23 -16.90 36.21 15.07
N ASP A 24 -16.45 34.97 15.25
CA ASP A 24 -17.03 33.77 14.60
C ASP A 24 -16.90 32.51 15.49
N ILE A 25 -17.64 31.46 15.16
CA ILE A 25 -17.49 30.14 15.78
C ILE A 25 -16.17 29.50 15.31
N VAL A 26 -15.34 29.08 16.24
CA VAL A 26 -14.04 28.45 15.98
C VAL A 26 -14.07 26.97 16.34
N ILE A 27 -13.87 26.11 15.35
CA ILE A 27 -13.73 24.67 15.54
C ILE A 27 -12.24 24.34 15.68
N VAL A 28 -11.83 23.91 16.87
CA VAL A 28 -10.45 23.56 17.20
C VAL A 28 -10.29 22.05 17.12
N ARG A 29 -9.54 21.56 16.12
CA ARG A 29 -9.22 20.14 15.96
C ARG A 29 -7.93 19.80 16.68
N ILE A 30 -8.00 18.89 17.64
CA ILE A 30 -6.89 18.53 18.53
C ILE A 30 -6.68 17.01 18.51
N PRO A 31 -5.48 16.51 18.16
CA PRO A 31 -5.15 15.10 18.35
C PRO A 31 -5.26 14.66 19.81
N LYS A 32 -5.78 13.47 20.10
CA LYS A 32 -5.95 12.88 21.45
C LYS A 32 -4.68 12.97 22.31
N SER A 33 -3.52 12.82 21.67
CA SER A 33 -2.19 12.95 22.28
C SER A 33 -1.81 14.37 22.71
N VAL A 34 -2.27 15.40 21.99
CA VAL A 34 -2.09 16.81 22.37
C VAL A 34 -3.09 17.18 23.45
N TYR A 35 -4.34 16.71 23.31
CA TYR A 35 -5.41 16.91 24.30
C TYR A 35 -5.01 16.37 25.68
N ASN A 36 -4.43 15.17 25.73
CA ASN A 36 -4.00 14.52 26.98
C ASN A 36 -2.66 15.03 27.54
N ASN A 37 -1.98 15.97 26.87
CA ASN A 37 -0.67 16.44 27.34
C ASN A 37 -0.80 17.35 28.57
N LYS A 38 -0.01 17.08 29.62
CA LYS A 38 -0.02 17.89 30.87
C LYS A 38 0.13 19.40 30.63
N LYS A 39 0.94 19.83 29.65
CA LYS A 39 1.18 21.25 29.33
C LYS A 39 0.02 21.91 28.56
N MET A 40 -0.92 21.12 28.06
CA MET A 40 -2.09 21.59 27.32
C MET A 40 -3.36 21.61 28.15
N LYS A 41 -3.43 20.85 29.26
CA LYS A 41 -4.62 20.71 30.11
C LYS A 41 -5.30 22.05 30.41
N TYR A 42 -4.55 22.97 31.02
CA TYR A 42 -5.06 24.28 31.43
C TYR A 42 -5.42 25.18 30.22
N LYS A 43 -4.69 25.06 29.11
CA LYS A 43 -5.01 25.82 27.88
C LYS A 43 -6.32 25.34 27.24
N ILE A 44 -6.59 24.05 27.31
CA ILE A 44 -7.81 23.44 26.79
C ILE A 44 -9.00 23.82 27.66
N GLU A 45 -8.86 23.80 28.99
CA GLU A 45 -9.89 24.25 29.92
C GLU A 45 -10.32 25.69 29.60
N VAL A 46 -9.35 26.60 29.45
CA VAL A 46 -9.58 27.99 29.07
C VAL A 46 -10.29 28.13 27.71
N LEU A 47 -10.01 27.25 26.74
CA LEU A 47 -10.70 27.28 25.44
C LEU A 47 -12.15 26.74 25.54
N LYS A 48 -12.42 25.78 26.42
CA LYS A 48 -13.76 25.23 26.65
C LYS A 48 -14.71 26.21 27.32
N GLU A 49 -14.17 27.16 28.09
CA GLU A 49 -14.95 28.22 28.73
C GLU A 49 -15.54 29.22 27.72
N ILE A 50 -15.05 29.21 26.47
CA ILE A 50 -15.49 30.13 25.43
C ILE A 50 -16.62 29.48 24.63
N PRO A 51 -17.86 30.00 24.66
CA PRO A 51 -19.03 29.35 24.04
C PRO A 51 -18.91 29.15 22.52
N THR A 52 -18.20 30.06 21.86
CA THR A 52 -17.97 30.05 20.41
C THR A 52 -16.82 29.13 19.99
N VAL A 53 -16.18 28.43 20.93
CA VAL A 53 -15.11 27.46 20.63
C VAL A 53 -15.62 26.03 20.77
N VAL A 54 -15.55 25.27 19.68
CA VAL A 54 -15.90 23.85 19.65
C VAL A 54 -14.63 23.01 19.52
N ILE A 55 -14.34 22.17 20.53
CA ILE A 55 -13.15 21.32 20.52
C ILE A 55 -13.48 19.92 19.99
N ASN A 56 -12.91 19.58 18.84
CA ASN A 56 -13.00 18.25 18.25
C ASN A 56 -11.71 17.47 18.49
N ILE A 57 -11.84 16.32 19.18
CA ILE A 57 -10.70 15.45 19.46
C ILE A 57 -10.56 14.43 18.33
N GLU A 58 -9.42 14.43 17.65
CA GLU A 58 -9.12 13.46 16.60
C GLU A 58 -8.24 12.32 17.13
N GLU A 59 -8.50 11.09 16.69
CA GLU A 59 -7.66 9.92 17.00
C GLU A 59 -6.37 9.84 16.16
N LYS A 60 -5.94 10.95 15.55
CA LYS A 60 -4.67 10.99 14.83
C LYS A 60 -3.49 10.92 15.81
N PRO A 61 -2.54 9.98 15.65
CA PRO A 61 -1.33 9.94 16.46
C PRO A 61 -0.44 11.15 16.17
N ARG A 62 0.24 11.67 17.20
CA ARG A 62 1.28 12.71 17.04
C ARG A 62 2.55 12.07 16.51
N GLY A 63 3.12 12.64 15.45
CA GLY A 63 4.47 12.32 15.01
C GLY A 63 4.84 13.09 13.75
N ARG A 64 6.12 13.47 13.61
CA ARG A 64 6.66 13.72 12.27
C ARG A 64 6.41 12.46 11.46
N LYS A 65 5.82 12.57 10.26
CA LYS A 65 5.85 11.46 9.29
C LYS A 65 7.31 11.02 9.22
N ILE A 66 7.61 9.77 9.61
CA ILE A 66 8.95 9.22 9.42
C ILE A 66 9.18 9.27 7.91
N LYS A 67 9.96 10.26 7.48
CA LYS A 67 10.33 10.43 6.08
C LYS A 67 11.35 9.35 5.80
N ILE A 68 10.89 8.28 5.16
CA ILE A 68 11.79 7.37 4.45
C ILE A 68 12.34 8.18 3.27
N PRO A 69 13.66 8.21 3.04
CA PRO A 69 14.22 8.80 1.83
C PRO A 69 13.56 8.21 0.59
N GLU A 70 13.29 9.03 -0.42
CA GLU A 70 12.58 8.58 -1.62
C GLU A 70 13.28 7.44 -2.35
N SER A 71 14.62 7.41 -2.33
CA SER A 71 15.43 6.31 -2.85
C SER A 71 15.17 4.98 -2.13
N VAL A 72 15.03 5.03 -0.81
CA VAL A 72 14.75 3.85 0.03
C VAL A 72 13.30 3.39 -0.18
N LEU A 73 12.38 4.34 -0.32
CA LEU A 73 10.98 4.03 -0.63
C LEU A 73 10.85 3.36 -2.00
N ASN A 74 11.52 3.88 -3.03
CA ASN A 74 11.51 3.28 -4.36
C ASN A 74 12.10 1.87 -4.33
N LYS A 75 13.21 1.66 -3.61
CA LYS A 75 13.79 0.33 -3.40
C LYS A 75 12.82 -0.61 -2.68
N ALA A 76 12.08 -0.12 -1.68
CA ALA A 76 11.06 -0.90 -1.00
C ALA A 76 9.92 -1.30 -1.95
N ILE A 77 9.44 -0.36 -2.77
CA ILE A 77 8.41 -0.61 -3.79
C ILE A 77 8.85 -1.69 -4.77
N ASP A 78 10.09 -1.63 -5.25
CA ASP A 78 10.63 -2.64 -6.16
C ASP A 78 10.69 -4.03 -5.49
N LEU A 79 11.15 -4.11 -4.24
CA LEU A 79 11.21 -5.38 -3.51
C LEU A 79 9.81 -5.95 -3.22
N LEU A 80 8.81 -5.08 -2.96
CA LEU A 80 7.42 -5.48 -2.70
C LEU A 80 6.72 -6.11 -3.92
N LYS A 81 7.31 -6.03 -5.12
CA LYS A 81 6.84 -6.77 -6.30
C LYS A 81 6.94 -8.29 -6.09
N GLU A 82 7.99 -8.73 -5.42
CA GLU A 82 8.28 -10.15 -5.21
C GLU A 82 8.09 -10.62 -3.76
N ARG A 83 8.32 -9.73 -2.79
CA ARG A 83 8.45 -10.08 -1.37
C ARG A 83 7.27 -9.59 -0.54
N SER A 84 7.14 -10.13 0.66
CA SER A 84 6.14 -9.66 1.64
C SER A 84 6.57 -8.35 2.29
N LEU A 85 5.61 -7.63 2.89
CA LEU A 85 5.89 -6.37 3.57
C LEU A 85 6.86 -6.55 4.74
N THR A 86 6.73 -7.66 5.47
CA THR A 86 7.60 -8.05 6.59
C THR A 86 9.03 -8.32 6.12
N GLU A 87 9.21 -9.12 5.05
CA GLU A 87 10.54 -9.39 4.47
C GLU A 87 11.24 -8.12 3.99
N VAL A 88 10.49 -7.20 3.37
CA VAL A 88 11.07 -5.93 2.89
C VAL A 88 11.42 -5.00 4.05
N ALA A 89 10.61 -4.96 5.10
CA ALA A 89 10.88 -4.20 6.31
C ALA A 89 12.18 -4.67 6.99
N GLU A 90 12.37 -6.00 7.11
CA GLU A 90 13.59 -6.61 7.62
C GLU A 90 14.82 -6.28 6.76
N LEU A 91 14.73 -6.49 5.45
CA LEU A 91 15.84 -6.25 4.51
C LEU A 91 16.33 -4.81 4.49
N LEU A 92 15.41 -3.86 4.66
CA LEU A 92 15.73 -2.43 4.65
C LEU A 92 15.98 -1.86 6.05
N ALA A 93 15.86 -2.69 7.10
CA ALA A 93 15.92 -2.27 8.50
C ALA A 93 14.96 -1.11 8.83
N ILE A 94 13.73 -1.18 8.28
CA ILE A 94 12.68 -0.17 8.48
C ILE A 94 11.58 -0.80 9.33
N PRO A 95 11.02 -0.09 10.33
CA PRO A 95 9.86 -0.59 11.06
C PRO A 95 8.69 -0.90 10.11
N GLU A 96 8.13 -2.09 10.22
CA GLU A 96 7.05 -2.59 9.35
C GLU A 96 5.87 -1.61 9.28
N THR A 97 5.48 -1.04 10.43
CA THR A 97 4.41 -0.04 10.54
C THR A 97 4.68 1.22 9.72
N THR A 98 5.95 1.61 9.60
CA THR A 98 6.36 2.77 8.81
C THR A 98 6.28 2.44 7.32
N LEU A 99 6.77 1.27 6.92
CA LEU A 99 6.67 0.82 5.53
C LEU A 99 5.20 0.65 5.11
N TYR A 100 4.36 0.10 5.97
CA TYR A 100 2.92 -0.06 5.75
C TYR A 100 2.22 1.28 5.49
N TYR A 101 2.52 2.31 6.29
CA TYR A 101 1.95 3.64 6.10
C TYR A 101 2.27 4.22 4.70
N HIS A 102 3.51 4.04 4.23
CA HIS A 102 3.90 4.50 2.90
C HIS A 102 3.33 3.61 1.80
N PHE A 103 3.25 2.29 2.03
CA PHE A 103 2.61 1.35 1.11
C PHE A 103 1.15 1.70 0.87
N GLU A 104 0.34 1.92 1.91
CA GLU A 104 -1.08 2.26 1.77
C GLU A 104 -1.30 3.51 0.89
N LYS A 105 -0.40 4.49 0.98
CA LYS A 105 -0.45 5.69 0.13
C LYS A 105 -0.20 5.40 -1.36
N HIS A 106 0.54 4.33 -1.67
CA HIS A 106 0.96 3.96 -3.03
C HIS A 106 0.40 2.60 -3.48
N LYS A 107 -0.58 2.07 -2.74
CA LYS A 107 -1.06 0.69 -2.84
C LYS A 107 -1.52 0.31 -4.24
N GLU A 108 -2.31 1.14 -4.89
CA GLU A 108 -2.81 0.88 -6.25
C GLU A 108 -1.67 0.75 -7.26
N LYS A 109 -0.71 1.68 -7.23
CA LYS A 109 0.46 1.66 -8.11
C LYS A 109 1.29 0.40 -7.88
N ILE A 110 1.58 0.08 -6.62
CA ILE A 110 2.40 -1.09 -6.25
C ILE A 110 1.68 -2.39 -6.65
N ASN A 111 0.39 -2.49 -6.41
CA ASN A 111 -0.40 -3.67 -6.79
C ASN A 111 -0.42 -3.87 -8.30
N LYS A 112 -0.59 -2.79 -9.07
CA LYS A 112 -0.55 -2.85 -10.53
C LYS A 112 0.82 -3.32 -11.04
N GLU A 113 1.90 -2.70 -10.56
CA GLU A 113 3.27 -3.13 -10.93
C GLU A 113 3.56 -4.58 -10.51
N ARG A 114 3.00 -5.02 -9.38
CA ARG A 114 3.11 -6.41 -8.90
C ARG A 114 2.36 -7.39 -9.78
N GLU A 115 1.16 -7.04 -10.24
CA GLU A 115 0.41 -7.86 -11.20
C GLU A 115 1.16 -7.99 -12.53
N GLU A 116 1.67 -6.87 -13.06
CA GLU A 116 2.45 -6.84 -14.30
C GLU A 116 3.72 -7.70 -14.18
N PHE A 117 4.45 -7.56 -13.08
CA PHE A 117 5.65 -8.35 -12.81
C PHE A 117 5.34 -9.85 -12.74
N LYS A 118 4.29 -10.24 -11.99
CA LYS A 118 3.86 -11.65 -11.91
C LYS A 118 3.44 -12.20 -13.27
N MET A 119 2.76 -11.40 -14.09
CA MET A 119 2.35 -11.78 -15.43
C MET A 119 3.57 -12.00 -16.34
N GLN A 120 4.57 -11.13 -16.29
CA GLN A 120 5.83 -11.30 -17.03
C GLN A 120 6.55 -12.60 -16.62
N LYS A 121 6.66 -12.85 -15.31
CA LYS A 121 7.28 -14.08 -14.77
C LYS A 121 6.52 -15.34 -15.19
N LEU A 122 5.19 -15.29 -15.22
CA LEU A 122 4.36 -16.39 -15.71
C LEU A 122 4.60 -16.67 -17.20
N LYS A 123 4.67 -15.63 -18.04
CA LYS A 123 4.97 -15.77 -19.47
C LYS A 123 6.35 -16.36 -19.71
N GLN A 124 7.35 -15.93 -18.94
CA GLN A 124 8.69 -16.50 -19.00
C GLN A 124 8.68 -18.00 -18.67
N LEU A 125 8.04 -18.39 -17.56
CA LEU A 125 7.92 -19.81 -17.18
C LEU A 125 7.18 -20.64 -18.22
N LEU A 126 6.17 -20.06 -18.87
CA LEU A 126 5.43 -20.73 -19.94
C LEU A 126 6.31 -20.97 -21.16
N TRP A 127 7.12 -19.98 -21.53
CA TRP A 127 8.07 -20.09 -22.64
C TRP A 127 9.15 -21.14 -22.33
N GLU A 128 9.74 -21.11 -21.14
CA GLU A 128 10.71 -22.13 -20.69
C GLU A 128 10.09 -23.53 -20.74
N TYR A 129 8.84 -23.68 -20.29
CA TYR A 129 8.13 -24.95 -20.36
C TYR A 129 7.87 -25.42 -21.80
N LYS A 130 7.53 -24.50 -22.70
CA LYS A 130 7.36 -24.78 -24.14
C LYS A 130 8.67 -25.28 -24.75
N GLU A 131 9.80 -24.62 -24.50
CA GLU A 131 11.12 -25.06 -24.95
C GLU A 131 11.48 -26.45 -24.44
N MET A 132 11.22 -26.73 -23.15
CA MET A 132 11.46 -28.06 -22.58
C MET A 132 10.68 -29.16 -23.29
N ILE A 133 9.47 -28.87 -23.78
CA ILE A 133 8.63 -29.84 -24.52
C ILE A 133 9.16 -30.05 -25.94
N ILE A 134 9.59 -28.97 -26.61
CA ILE A 134 10.24 -29.02 -27.92
C ILE A 134 11.50 -29.89 -27.85
N ASN A 135 12.38 -29.61 -26.89
CA ASN A 135 13.65 -30.33 -26.71
C ASN A 135 13.45 -31.82 -26.38
N LYS A 136 12.30 -32.19 -25.81
CA LYS A 136 11.94 -33.60 -25.54
C LYS A 136 11.23 -34.29 -26.71
N GLY A 137 11.05 -33.61 -27.85
CA GLY A 137 10.39 -34.17 -29.04
C GLY A 137 8.88 -34.36 -28.89
N PHE A 138 8.25 -33.76 -27.87
CA PHE A 138 6.81 -33.88 -27.64
C PHE A 138 5.99 -32.80 -28.36
N TYR A 139 6.65 -31.82 -28.97
CA TYR A 139 6.01 -30.68 -29.62
C TYR A 139 5.56 -31.02 -31.05
N ASN A 140 4.29 -30.75 -31.35
CA ASN A 140 3.66 -30.94 -32.66
C ASN A 140 2.60 -29.84 -32.89
N ALA A 141 1.97 -29.81 -34.07
CA ALA A 141 0.96 -28.80 -34.42
C ALA A 141 -0.20 -28.72 -33.39
N GLU A 142 -0.61 -29.86 -32.84
CA GLU A 142 -1.68 -29.90 -31.83
C GLU A 142 -1.24 -29.28 -30.49
N MET A 143 0.00 -29.51 -30.07
CA MET A 143 0.58 -28.89 -28.88
C MET A 143 0.79 -27.39 -29.08
N GLU A 144 1.18 -26.98 -30.28
CA GLU A 144 1.29 -25.57 -30.63
C GLU A 144 -0.04 -24.83 -30.45
N LEU A 145 -1.13 -25.39 -30.98
CA LEU A 145 -2.49 -24.85 -30.77
C LEU A 145 -2.83 -24.75 -29.28
N LYS A 146 -2.52 -25.78 -28.48
CA LYS A 146 -2.77 -25.75 -27.03
C LYS A 146 -1.94 -24.69 -26.30
N PHE A 147 -0.70 -24.45 -26.72
CA PHE A 147 0.11 -23.36 -26.17
C PHE A 147 -0.43 -21.99 -26.55
N LEU A 148 -0.89 -21.80 -27.79
CA LEU A 148 -1.54 -20.56 -28.23
C LEU A 148 -2.85 -20.30 -27.46
N GLU A 149 -3.70 -21.32 -27.30
CA GLU A 149 -4.91 -21.23 -26.47
C GLU A 149 -4.56 -20.83 -25.03
N LEU A 150 -3.54 -21.47 -24.44
CA LEU A 150 -3.09 -21.18 -23.08
C LEU A 150 -2.60 -19.73 -22.92
N GLU A 151 -1.78 -19.25 -23.86
CA GLU A 151 -1.29 -17.87 -23.89
C GLU A 151 -2.45 -16.86 -23.99
N LEU A 152 -3.44 -17.12 -24.84
CA LEU A 152 -4.65 -16.29 -24.96
C LEU A 152 -5.43 -16.24 -23.64
N LYS A 153 -5.68 -17.38 -23.01
CA LYS A 153 -6.39 -17.45 -21.72
C LYS A 153 -5.66 -16.71 -20.61
N ILE A 154 -4.32 -16.84 -20.54
CA ILE A 154 -3.50 -16.10 -19.56
C ILE A 154 -3.57 -14.59 -19.80
N ASN A 155 -3.46 -14.14 -21.05
CA ASN A 155 -3.55 -12.71 -21.39
C ASN A 155 -4.91 -12.10 -21.03
N ASN A 156 -5.98 -12.88 -21.17
CA ASN A 156 -7.34 -12.47 -20.79
C ASN A 156 -7.64 -12.62 -19.29
N LYS A 157 -6.67 -13.05 -18.47
CA LYS A 157 -6.85 -13.36 -17.05
C LYS A 157 -7.90 -14.47 -16.77
N GLU A 158 -8.16 -15.34 -17.75
CA GLU A 158 -9.05 -16.52 -17.65
C GLU A 158 -8.28 -17.71 -17.04
N PHE A 159 -7.92 -17.61 -15.75
CA PHE A 159 -6.96 -18.53 -15.11
C PHE A 159 -7.49 -19.96 -14.89
N ASP A 160 -8.80 -20.14 -14.72
CA ASP A 160 -9.38 -21.48 -14.55
C ASP A 160 -9.33 -22.26 -15.87
N GLU A 161 -9.64 -21.61 -16.98
CA GLU A 161 -9.52 -22.13 -18.34
C GLU A 161 -8.05 -22.41 -18.68
N ALA A 162 -7.16 -21.46 -18.38
CA ALA A 162 -5.71 -21.65 -18.55
C ALA A 162 -5.21 -22.89 -17.80
N LYS A 163 -5.67 -23.10 -16.57
CA LYS A 163 -5.32 -24.28 -15.75
C LYS A 163 -5.82 -25.59 -16.38
N LYS A 164 -7.02 -25.60 -16.96
CA LYS A 164 -7.56 -26.77 -17.69
C LYS A 164 -6.65 -27.13 -18.87
N ILE A 165 -6.32 -26.15 -19.71
CA ILE A 165 -5.46 -26.35 -20.88
C ILE A 165 -4.05 -26.83 -20.46
N LEU A 166 -3.46 -26.23 -19.43
CA LEU A 166 -2.16 -26.66 -18.91
C LEU A 166 -2.18 -28.12 -18.42
N ASN A 167 -3.28 -28.57 -17.80
CA ASN A 167 -3.44 -29.95 -17.36
C ASN A 167 -3.57 -30.92 -18.55
N GLU A 168 -4.28 -30.52 -19.61
CA GLU A 168 -4.35 -31.31 -20.86
C GLU A 168 -2.96 -31.49 -21.49
N ILE A 169 -2.18 -30.40 -21.59
CA ILE A 169 -0.79 -30.42 -22.06
C ILE A 169 0.03 -31.41 -21.22
N LYS A 170 -0.03 -31.31 -19.89
CA LYS A 170 0.68 -32.23 -18.97
C LYS A 170 0.26 -33.69 -19.14
N TYR A 171 -1.04 -33.95 -19.28
CA TYR A 171 -1.58 -35.30 -19.46
C TYR A 171 -1.08 -35.95 -20.75
N ARG A 172 -1.05 -35.20 -21.85
CA ARG A 172 -0.56 -35.68 -23.14
C ARG A 172 0.92 -36.02 -23.13
N ILE A 173 1.73 -35.19 -22.50
CA ILE A 173 3.17 -35.45 -22.33
C ILE A 173 3.37 -36.73 -21.51
N LYS A 174 2.57 -36.94 -20.45
CA LYS A 174 2.63 -38.18 -19.65
C LYS A 174 2.22 -39.42 -20.44
N LYS A 175 1.24 -39.33 -21.35
CA LYS A 175 0.79 -40.46 -22.18
C LYS A 175 1.78 -40.88 -23.27
N LYS A 176 2.69 -39.98 -23.68
CA LYS A 176 3.74 -40.26 -24.66
C LYS A 176 5.05 -40.77 -24.04
N LYS A 177 5.15 -40.79 -22.71
CA LYS A 177 6.22 -41.48 -21.98
C LYS A 177 5.88 -42.95 -21.85
#